data_AF-A0A958KTY3-F1
#
_entry.id   AF-A0A958KTY3-F1
#
_cell.length_a   1.000
_cell.length_b   1.000
_cell.length_c   1.000
_cell.angle_alpha   90.00
_cell.angle_beta   90.00
_cell.angle_gamma   90.00
#
_symmetry.space_group_name_H-M   'P 1'
#
loop_
_entity.id
_entity.type
_entity.pdbx_description
1 polymer ?
#
loop_
_entity_poly.entity_id
_entity_poly.type
_entity_poly.pdbx_seq_one_letter_code
_entity_poly.pdbx_strand_id
1 'polypeptide(L)'
;MDASELNTEDTEVKELNIITDQDIENAPKTPLKYQFSEENLDANYQKVEQIPVEVNVAVEKWLDYFTGRGRPHMERYLSRSSRYLPLMKNILKQQGLPEDLVYVALIESGFSPTAYSHASAVGYWQFIRGTGVRYGLRIDSFVDERRD
;
A
#
# COMPACT_ATOMS: atom_id res chain seq x y z
N MET A 1 12.10 -49.03 -14.12
CA MET A 1 12.20 -47.99 -13.08
C MET A 1 11.67 -46.73 -13.72
N ASP A 2 10.40 -46.46 -13.41
CA ASP A 2 9.55 -45.49 -14.08
C ASP A 2 9.69 -44.13 -13.38
N ALA A 3 9.81 -43.07 -14.18
CA ALA A 3 9.95 -41.70 -13.72
C ALA A 3 8.58 -41.03 -13.79
N SER A 4 7.73 -41.32 -12.79
CA SER A 4 6.46 -40.64 -12.61
C SER A 4 6.55 -39.61 -11.48
N GLU A 5 6.02 -38.43 -11.79
CA GLU A 5 5.46 -37.43 -10.86
C GLU A 5 6.44 -36.51 -10.10
N LEU A 6 6.89 -35.46 -10.78
CA LEU A 6 7.04 -34.14 -10.16
C LEU A 6 5.82 -33.31 -10.58
N ASN A 7 4.89 -33.18 -9.64
CA ASN A 7 3.66 -32.41 -9.79
C ASN A 7 3.98 -30.91 -9.89
N THR A 8 3.96 -30.36 -11.11
CA THR A 8 4.00 -28.92 -11.36
C THR A 8 2.59 -28.34 -11.30
N GLU A 9 1.99 -28.38 -10.12
CA GLU A 9 0.76 -27.65 -9.81
C GLU A 9 0.90 -27.12 -8.39
N ASP A 10 1.36 -25.87 -8.25
CA ASP A 10 1.09 -25.00 -7.09
C ASP A 10 1.86 -23.68 -7.23
N THR A 11 1.47 -22.85 -8.20
CA THR A 11 1.61 -21.39 -8.04
C THR A 11 0.56 -20.68 -8.88
N GLU A 12 -0.72 -20.87 -8.55
CA GLU A 12 -1.74 -19.87 -8.89
C GLU A 12 -1.44 -18.61 -8.06
N VAL A 13 -0.61 -17.73 -8.63
CA VAL A 13 -0.66 -16.31 -8.28
C VAL A 13 -2.05 -15.80 -8.64
N LYS A 14 -2.97 -15.80 -7.67
CA LYS A 14 -4.25 -15.10 -7.79
C LYS A 14 -3.95 -13.68 -8.25
N GLU A 15 -4.37 -13.35 -9.47
CA GLU A 15 -4.31 -11.99 -9.99
C GLU A 15 -4.99 -11.09 -8.98
N LEU A 16 -4.21 -10.22 -8.32
CA LEU A 16 -4.78 -9.10 -7.59
C LEU A 16 -5.52 -8.28 -8.63
N ASN A 17 -6.85 -8.14 -8.50
CA ASN A 17 -7.65 -7.27 -9.38
C ASN A 17 -7.03 -5.86 -9.36
N ILE A 18 -6.24 -5.55 -10.39
CA ILE A 18 -5.61 -4.24 -10.55
C ILE A 18 -6.74 -3.28 -10.88
N ILE A 19 -7.00 -2.33 -9.98
CA ILE A 19 -7.93 -1.22 -10.23
C ILE A 19 -7.45 -0.50 -11.50
N THR A 20 -8.29 -0.50 -12.54
CA THR A 20 -7.96 0.12 -13.81
C THR A 20 -8.28 1.62 -13.78
N ASP A 21 -7.68 2.40 -14.69
CA ASP A 21 -8.01 3.82 -14.84
C ASP A 21 -9.52 4.02 -15.12
N GLN A 22 -10.15 3.06 -15.80
CA GLN A 22 -11.59 3.03 -16.06
C GLN A 22 -12.41 2.88 -14.77
N ASP A 23 -11.95 2.05 -13.82
CA ASP A 23 -12.62 1.85 -12.52
C ASP A 23 -12.52 3.12 -11.66
N ILE A 24 -11.40 3.83 -11.75
CA ILE A 24 -11.19 5.11 -11.08
C ILE A 24 -12.15 6.18 -11.62
N GLU A 25 -12.29 6.28 -12.95
CA GLU A 25 -13.17 7.27 -13.58
C GLU A 25 -14.66 7.05 -13.26
N ASN A 26 -15.06 5.78 -13.12
CA ASN A 26 -16.44 5.37 -12.85
C ASN A 26 -16.82 5.41 -11.37
N ALA A 27 -15.86 5.53 -10.46
CA ALA A 27 -16.15 5.54 -9.03
C ALA A 27 -16.96 6.79 -8.61
N PRO A 28 -17.91 6.64 -7.65
CA PRO A 28 -18.81 7.71 -7.25
C PRO A 28 -18.05 8.94 -6.75
N LYS A 29 -18.39 10.11 -7.28
CA LYS A 29 -17.70 11.39 -7.03
C LYS A 29 -18.22 12.15 -5.80
N THR A 30 -19.23 11.61 -5.12
CA THR A 30 -19.85 12.18 -3.92
C THR A 30 -19.23 11.54 -2.68
N PRO A 31 -18.97 12.28 -1.58
CA PRO A 31 -18.52 11.66 -0.33
C PRO A 31 -19.54 10.62 0.11
N LEU A 32 -19.12 9.36 0.10
CA LEU A 32 -19.91 8.27 0.66
C LEU A 32 -19.94 8.49 2.16
N LYS A 33 -21.14 8.68 2.74
CA LYS A 33 -21.32 8.40 4.17
C LYS A 33 -21.07 6.91 4.34
N TYR A 34 -19.83 6.55 4.59
CA TYR A 34 -19.44 5.16 4.71
C TYR A 34 -20.06 4.61 5.99
N GLN A 35 -21.06 3.77 5.83
CA GLN A 35 -21.57 2.95 6.89
C GLN A 35 -20.77 1.66 6.85
N PHE A 36 -19.85 1.49 7.80
CA PHE A 36 -19.14 0.23 7.95
C PHE A 36 -20.18 -0.86 8.27
N SER A 37 -20.38 -1.78 7.35
CA SER A 37 -21.09 -3.03 7.56
C SER A 37 -20.35 -4.12 6.82
N GLU A 38 -20.30 -5.33 7.39
CA GLU A 38 -19.71 -6.50 6.74
C GLU A 38 -20.37 -6.78 5.37
N GLU A 39 -21.61 -6.34 5.15
CA GLU A 39 -22.33 -6.42 3.87
C GLU A 39 -21.76 -5.51 2.77
N ASN A 40 -21.06 -4.41 3.11
CA ASN A 40 -20.49 -3.48 2.15
C ASN A 40 -19.08 -3.87 1.68
N LEU A 41 -18.60 -5.05 2.09
CA LEU A 41 -17.34 -5.62 1.66
C LEU A 41 -17.57 -6.34 0.32
N ASP A 42 -16.79 -6.00 -0.70
CA ASP A 42 -16.87 -6.66 -1.99
C ASP A 42 -16.50 -8.15 -1.87
N ALA A 43 -16.99 -8.99 -2.78
CA ALA A 43 -16.73 -10.44 -2.73
C ALA A 43 -15.23 -10.81 -2.82
N ASN A 44 -14.36 -9.84 -3.14
CA ASN A 44 -12.91 -9.95 -3.15
C ASN A 44 -12.23 -9.38 -1.90
N TYR A 45 -12.99 -8.91 -0.90
CA TYR A 45 -12.47 -8.44 0.37
C TYR A 45 -11.85 -9.62 1.12
N GLN A 46 -10.56 -9.82 0.89
CA GLN A 46 -9.74 -10.67 1.73
C GLN A 46 -9.55 -9.91 3.03
N LYS A 47 -10.06 -10.47 4.14
CA LYS A 47 -9.79 -9.99 5.49
C LYS A 47 -8.28 -9.97 5.71
N VAL A 48 -7.66 -8.82 5.45
CA VAL A 48 -6.21 -8.60 5.53
C VAL A 48 -5.75 -8.33 6.96
N GLU A 49 -6.68 -8.19 7.90
CA GLU A 49 -6.45 -7.55 9.19
C GLU A 49 -5.56 -8.37 10.12
N GLN A 50 -4.25 -8.08 10.06
CA GLN A 50 -3.37 -8.21 11.22
C GLN A 50 -3.51 -6.99 12.14
N ILE A 51 -3.98 -5.85 11.61
CA ILE A 51 -4.29 -4.63 12.37
C ILE A 51 -5.82 -4.47 12.43
N PRO A 52 -6.43 -4.34 13.63
CA PRO A 52 -7.88 -4.20 13.75
C PRO A 52 -8.36 -2.88 13.15
N VAL A 53 -9.45 -2.93 12.38
CA VAL A 53 -10.11 -1.73 11.85
C VAL A 53 -10.99 -1.12 12.93
N GLU A 54 -10.63 0.08 13.38
CA GLU A 54 -11.43 0.88 14.30
C GLU A 54 -12.01 2.10 13.59
N VAL A 55 -13.34 2.27 13.66
CA VAL A 55 -14.00 3.48 13.15
C VAL A 55 -14.10 4.50 14.29
N ASN A 56 -13.51 5.67 14.07
CA ASN A 56 -13.60 6.80 14.98
C ASN A 56 -13.68 8.11 14.20
N VAL A 57 -13.92 9.22 14.90
CA VAL A 57 -14.10 10.55 14.30
C VAL A 57 -12.90 10.99 13.45
N ALA A 58 -11.68 10.60 13.82
CA ALA A 58 -10.49 10.92 13.03
C ALA A 58 -10.48 10.14 11.71
N VAL A 59 -10.86 8.86 11.74
CA VAL A 59 -10.99 8.01 10.56
C VAL A 59 -12.07 8.56 9.62
N GLU A 60 -13.26 8.89 10.14
CA GLU A 60 -14.35 9.48 9.35
C GLU A 60 -13.91 10.79 8.65
N LYS A 61 -13.21 11.66 9.39
CA LYS A 61 -12.66 12.90 8.82
C LYS A 61 -11.72 12.64 7.63
N TRP A 62 -10.83 11.66 7.74
CA TRP A 62 -9.89 11.33 6.67
C TRP A 62 -10.59 10.65 5.50
N LEU A 63 -11.61 9.84 5.78
CA LEU A 63 -12.45 9.23 4.76
C LEU A 63 -13.20 10.29 3.95
N ASP A 64 -13.84 11.26 4.60
CA ASP A 64 -14.49 12.40 3.96
C ASP A 64 -13.51 13.21 3.10
N TYR A 65 -12.29 13.42 3.60
CA TYR A 65 -11.25 14.13 2.86
C TYR A 65 -10.83 13.36 1.60
N PHE A 66 -10.42 12.10 1.73
CA PHE A 66 -9.86 11.32 0.63
C PHE A 66 -10.91 10.82 -0.36
N THR A 67 -12.19 10.76 0.02
CA THR A 67 -13.30 10.50 -0.91
C THR A 67 -13.85 11.78 -1.55
N GLY A 68 -13.64 12.93 -0.93
CA GLY A 68 -14.01 14.25 -1.45
C GLY A 68 -12.83 15.00 -2.08
N ARG A 69 -12.40 16.10 -1.44
CA ARG A 69 -11.41 17.03 -2.01
C ARG A 69 -10.02 16.43 -2.24
N GLY A 70 -9.64 15.43 -1.44
CA GLY A 70 -8.38 14.70 -1.55
C GLY A 70 -8.40 13.57 -2.57
N ARG A 71 -9.54 13.28 -3.20
CA ARG A 71 -9.72 12.14 -4.11
C ARG A 71 -8.68 12.07 -5.24
N PRO A 72 -8.34 13.16 -5.97
CA PRO A 72 -7.32 13.11 -7.01
C PRO A 72 -5.92 12.72 -6.48
N HIS A 73 -5.62 13.02 -5.22
CA HIS A 73 -4.39 12.57 -4.58
C HIS A 73 -4.45 11.07 -4.29
N MET A 74 -5.54 10.59 -3.69
CA MET A 74 -5.73 9.19 -3.36
C MET A 74 -5.68 8.31 -4.62
N GLU A 75 -6.36 8.68 -5.69
CA GLU A 75 -6.35 7.95 -6.97
C GLU A 75 -4.92 7.80 -7.52
N ARG A 76 -4.15 8.88 -7.51
CA ARG A 76 -2.73 8.86 -7.92
C ARG A 76 -1.87 7.99 -7.01
N TYR A 77 -2.12 8.00 -5.69
CA TYR A 77 -1.38 7.18 -4.73
C TYR A 77 -1.67 5.70 -4.98
N LEU A 78 -2.94 5.34 -5.18
CA LEU A 78 -3.38 3.98 -5.49
C LEU A 78 -2.79 3.50 -6.83
N SER A 79 -2.87 4.33 -7.88
CA SER A 79 -2.27 4.04 -9.19
C SER A 79 -0.77 3.72 -9.07
N ARG A 80 0.00 4.53 -8.33
CA ARG A 80 1.44 4.28 -8.08
C ARG A 80 1.69 3.02 -7.25
N SER A 81 0.84 2.76 -6.26
CA SER A 81 1.00 1.63 -5.33
C SER A 81 0.83 0.28 -6.00
N SER A 82 0.00 0.19 -7.05
CA SER A 82 -0.36 -1.06 -7.75
C SER A 82 0.85 -1.92 -8.12
N ARG A 83 1.93 -1.29 -8.57
CA ARG A 83 3.18 -1.95 -8.97
C ARG A 83 3.96 -2.55 -7.80
N TYR A 84 3.90 -1.92 -6.62
CA TYR A 84 4.80 -2.22 -5.49
C TYR A 84 4.12 -2.97 -4.35
N LEU A 85 2.79 -2.85 -4.22
CA LEU A 85 2.02 -3.53 -3.18
C LEU A 85 2.32 -5.03 -3.09
N PRO A 86 2.33 -5.82 -4.19
CA PRO A 86 2.57 -7.25 -4.10
C PRO A 86 3.97 -7.58 -3.57
N LEU A 87 4.98 -6.86 -4.04
CA LEU A 87 6.38 -7.03 -3.62
C LEU A 87 6.56 -6.67 -2.14
N MET A 88 6.11 -5.49 -1.74
CA MET A 88 6.29 -5.00 -0.37
C MET A 88 5.52 -5.85 0.64
N LYS A 89 4.29 -6.26 0.32
CA LYS A 89 3.53 -7.20 1.17
C LYS A 89 4.25 -8.53 1.32
N ASN A 90 4.79 -9.08 0.23
CA ASN A 90 5.56 -10.32 0.29
C ASN A 90 6.82 -10.18 1.17
N ILE A 91 7.56 -9.08 1.05
CA ILE A 91 8.71 -8.79 1.92
C ILE A 91 8.28 -8.68 3.38
N LEU A 92 7.24 -7.90 3.68
CA LEU A 92 6.72 -7.77 5.06
C LEU A 92 6.35 -9.14 5.64
N LYS A 93 5.62 -9.95 4.87
CA LYS A 93 5.26 -11.32 5.24
C LYS A 93 6.49 -12.20 5.52
N GLN A 94 7.50 -12.16 4.66
CA GLN A 94 8.76 -12.90 4.85
C GLN A 94 9.51 -12.45 6.12
N GLN A 95 9.38 -11.18 6.50
CA GLN A 95 9.94 -10.62 7.73
C GLN A 95 9.05 -10.84 8.97
N GLY A 96 7.92 -11.54 8.83
CA GLY A 96 6.97 -11.76 9.93
C GLY A 96 6.24 -10.48 10.38
N LEU A 97 6.15 -9.48 9.50
CA LEU A 97 5.48 -8.21 9.74
C LEU A 97 4.07 -8.19 9.13
N PRO A 98 3.16 -7.39 9.72
CA PRO A 98 1.86 -7.13 9.11
C PRO A 98 1.96 -6.56 7.69
N GLU A 99 1.31 -7.23 6.74
CA GLU A 99 1.26 -6.80 5.34
C GLU A 99 0.59 -5.42 5.19
N ASP A 100 -0.32 -5.08 6.11
CA ASP A 100 -1.01 -3.78 6.16
C ASP A 100 -0.08 -2.60 6.42
N LEU A 101 1.14 -2.83 6.94
CA LEU A 101 2.13 -1.75 7.13
C LEU A 101 2.50 -1.08 5.80
N VAL A 102 2.27 -1.74 4.67
CA VAL A 102 2.47 -1.16 3.35
C VAL A 102 1.66 0.13 3.12
N TYR A 103 0.51 0.28 3.79
CA TYR A 103 -0.32 1.48 3.66
C TYR A 103 0.28 2.71 4.35
N VAL A 104 1.30 2.55 5.20
CA VAL A 104 2.09 3.69 5.70
C VAL A 104 2.80 4.39 4.54
N ALA A 105 3.36 3.64 3.58
CA ALA A 105 3.98 4.24 2.41
C ALA A 105 2.98 5.01 1.52
N LEU A 106 1.70 4.61 1.54
CA LEU A 106 0.62 5.32 0.85
C LEU A 106 0.45 6.73 1.41
N ILE A 107 0.37 6.86 2.73
CA ILE A 107 0.09 8.14 3.39
C ILE A 107 1.34 9.02 3.49
N GLU A 108 2.53 8.42 3.58
CA GLU A 108 3.79 9.16 3.77
C GLU A 108 4.28 9.80 2.48
N SER A 109 4.27 9.06 1.36
CA SER A 109 4.85 9.50 0.09
C SER A 109 3.90 9.41 -1.10
N GLY A 110 2.73 8.78 -0.93
CA GLY A 110 1.89 8.41 -2.06
C GLY A 110 2.58 7.42 -3.00
N PHE A 111 3.33 6.48 -2.42
CA PHE A 111 4.20 5.54 -3.14
C PHE A 111 5.16 6.22 -4.12
N SER A 112 5.87 7.26 -3.67
CA SER A 112 6.85 7.97 -4.50
C SER A 112 8.27 7.72 -3.99
N PRO A 113 9.15 7.02 -4.75
CA PRO A 113 10.53 6.77 -4.33
C PRO A 113 11.38 8.04 -4.28
N THR A 114 10.95 9.08 -4.99
CA THR A 114 11.63 10.37 -5.08
C THR A 114 11.03 11.42 -4.15
N ALA A 115 10.06 11.06 -3.30
CA ALA A 115 9.49 11.98 -2.34
C ALA A 115 10.58 12.56 -1.41
N TYR A 116 10.51 13.86 -1.18
CA TYR A 116 11.46 14.60 -0.38
C TYR A 116 10.70 15.66 0.42
N SER A 117 10.81 15.61 1.75
CA SER A 117 10.14 16.57 2.63
C SER A 117 11.05 17.74 3.00
N HIS A 118 10.45 18.82 3.52
CA HIS A 118 11.19 19.95 4.09
C HIS A 118 12.11 19.54 5.26
N ALA A 119 11.78 18.44 5.95
CA ALA A 119 12.59 17.86 7.02
C ALA A 119 13.62 16.84 6.52
N SER A 120 13.87 16.80 5.20
CA SER A 120 14.82 15.89 4.54
C SER A 120 14.49 14.39 4.70
N ALA A 121 13.23 14.07 4.94
CA ALA A 121 12.72 12.71 4.87
C ALA A 121 12.55 12.29 3.40
N VAL A 122 12.88 11.04 3.06
CA VAL A 122 13.02 10.59 1.65
C VAL A 122 12.33 9.25 1.39
N GLY A 123 11.78 9.12 0.18
CA GLY A 123 11.32 7.88 -0.42
C GLY A 123 10.02 7.34 0.14
N TYR A 124 9.72 6.06 -0.15
CA TYR A 124 8.42 5.45 0.12
C TYR A 124 7.95 5.62 1.56
N TRP A 125 8.88 5.41 2.50
CA TRP A 125 8.65 5.39 3.93
C TRP A 125 8.97 6.72 4.62
N GLN A 126 9.42 7.73 3.87
CA GLN A 126 9.80 9.04 4.43
C GLN A 126 10.80 8.94 5.60
N PHE A 127 11.87 8.16 5.46
CA PHE A 127 12.93 8.15 6.48
C PHE A 127 13.80 9.42 6.42
N ILE A 128 14.05 10.04 7.58
CA ILE A 128 15.13 11.03 7.72
C ILE A 128 16.49 10.32 7.73
N ARG A 129 17.55 11.01 7.29
CA ARG A 129 18.88 10.41 7.12
C ARG A 129 19.40 9.72 8.38
N GLY A 130 19.26 10.36 9.54
CA GLY A 130 19.72 9.79 10.81
C GLY A 130 19.01 8.48 11.18
N THR A 131 17.71 8.39 10.91
CA THR A 131 16.91 7.17 11.13
C THR A 131 17.31 6.09 10.13
N GLY A 132 17.45 6.43 8.85
CA GLY A 132 17.87 5.48 7.82
C GLY A 132 19.23 4.84 8.14
N VAL A 133 20.24 5.65 8.50
CA VAL A 133 21.56 5.14 8.91
C VAL A 133 21.45 4.23 10.14
N ARG A 134 20.61 4.58 11.12
CA ARG A 134 20.40 3.75 12.32
C ARG A 134 19.84 2.37 11.99
N TYR A 135 18.99 2.27 10.97
CA TYR A 135 18.43 1.02 10.48
C TYR A 135 19.29 0.33 9.41
N GLY A 136 20.52 0.82 9.18
CA GLY A 136 21.49 0.18 8.29
C GLY A 136 21.40 0.59 6.82
N LEU A 137 20.57 1.58 6.48
CA LEU A 137 20.48 2.09 5.11
C LEU A 137 21.76 2.83 4.71
N ARG A 138 22.30 2.49 3.55
CA ARG A 138 23.44 3.16 2.93
C ARG A 138 22.98 4.49 2.31
N ILE A 139 23.58 5.57 2.80
CA ILE A 139 23.28 6.94 2.37
C ILE A 139 24.59 7.70 2.17
N ASP A 140 25.06 7.76 0.93
CA ASP A 140 26.26 8.46 0.50
C ASP A 140 26.02 9.29 -0.78
N SER A 141 27.08 9.83 -1.38
CA SER A 141 26.99 10.67 -2.58
C SER A 141 26.53 9.93 -3.84
N PHE A 142 26.60 8.60 -3.85
CA PHE A 142 26.27 7.74 -4.98
C PHE A 142 24.95 7.00 -4.79
N VAL A 143 24.60 6.65 -3.54
CA VAL A 143 23.38 5.89 -3.24
C VAL A 143 22.63 6.46 -2.03
N ASP A 144 21.31 6.46 -2.10
CA ASP A 144 20.41 6.75 -0.99
C ASP A 144 19.33 5.66 -0.95
N GLU A 145 19.59 4.60 -0.19
CA GLU A 145 18.71 3.41 -0.07
C GLU A 145 17.35 3.73 0.55
N ARG A 146 17.11 4.96 1.03
CA ARG A 146 15.76 5.39 1.44
C ARG A 146 14.79 5.47 0.26
N ARG A 147 15.30 5.55 -0.97
CA ARG A 147 14.52 5.65 -2.21
C ARG A 147 14.18 4.30 -2.85
N ASP A 148 14.78 3.23 -2.34
CA ASP A 148 14.66 1.86 -2.86
C ASP A 148 13.48 1.13 -2.20
#